data_AF-A0A3M1HGG7-F1
#
_entry.id   AF-A0A3M1HGG7-F1
#
_cell.length_a   1.000
_cell.length_b   1.000
_cell.length_c   1.000
_cell.angle_alpha   90.00
_cell.angle_beta   90.00
_cell.angle_gamma   90.00
#
_symmetry.space_group_name_H-M   'P 1'
#
loop_
_entity.id
_entity.type
_entity.pdbx_description
1 polymer ?
#
loop_
_entity_poly.entity_id
_entity_poly.type
_entity_poly.pdbx_seq_one_letter_code
_entity_poly.pdbx_strand_id
1 'polypeptide(L)'
;IIDISRVEGLDEIRLEENRIHIGPLVTHNRAVASRLLQEHAWPLVRACWEIGAPQIRNRGTIAGNIATASPANDTIPALMVLGAELTLASVRGLRTVALRDFFQGVRKTVLAADEMITDISFPLPSATTRGVFIKVGLRRAQAISLVNLAAVLDFDGEIVRDARLAFGSVAPTVVRATSAEAVLVGESLTPRRIERAAEAVQEDISPIDDVRGSAAYRRHLADVITRRALGQVLAGCERAHWPGRPVMLWGRGNGRFAPLRRTRRLVGDADIPCTLNGRPAVLPRAANLSLLDALREAAHLPGTKEGCAEGECGACTVWLDGVAVMSCLVPAARAYGSEVVTIEGLAREGELHPVQEAFARAGAVQCGFCTPGLIMSAAKLWEERPQPTWAEAAEAITGNLCRCTGYVKILDAIVATGSDQQ
;
A
#
# COMPACT_ATOMS: atom_id res chain seq x y z
N ILE A 1 -19.11 -13.84 -0.47
CA ILE A 1 -18.28 -12.65 -0.21
C ILE A 1 -19.19 -11.55 0.31
N ILE A 2 -18.82 -10.88 1.41
CA ILE A 2 -19.48 -9.67 1.90
C ILE A 2 -18.54 -8.51 1.56
N ASP A 3 -18.90 -7.65 0.62
CA ASP A 3 -18.10 -6.48 0.30
C ASP A 3 -18.50 -5.29 1.18
N ILE A 4 -17.51 -4.74 1.87
CA ILE A 4 -17.67 -3.60 2.77
C ILE A 4 -17.08 -2.31 2.16
N SER A 5 -16.53 -2.35 0.95
CA SER A 5 -15.73 -1.25 0.39
C SER A 5 -16.48 0.07 0.14
N ARG A 6 -17.80 0.08 0.31
CA ARG A 6 -18.68 1.25 0.12
C ARG A 6 -19.60 1.50 1.32
N VAL A 7 -19.23 1.01 2.51
CA VAL A 7 -19.92 1.32 3.76
C VAL A 7 -19.44 2.69 4.27
N GLU A 8 -20.39 3.56 4.62
CA GLU A 8 -20.13 4.92 5.10
C GLU A 8 -19.40 4.93 6.46
N GLY A 9 -18.53 5.93 6.67
CA GLY A 9 -17.85 6.18 7.95
C GLY A 9 -16.71 5.21 8.33
N LEU A 10 -16.54 4.09 7.62
CA LEU A 10 -15.50 3.10 7.93
C LEU A 10 -14.12 3.44 7.36
N ASP A 11 -14.00 4.59 6.71
CA ASP A 11 -12.84 4.97 5.92
C ASP A 11 -12.08 6.15 6.55
N GLU A 12 -12.37 6.51 7.81
CA GLU A 12 -11.86 7.71 8.45
C GLU A 12 -10.53 7.51 9.21
N ILE A 13 -9.77 8.60 9.34
CA ILE A 13 -8.61 8.69 10.22
C ILE A 13 -8.85 9.90 11.13
N ARG A 14 -8.89 9.69 12.44
CA ARG A 14 -9.30 10.71 13.42
C ARG A 14 -8.43 10.67 14.67
N LEU A 15 -8.35 11.78 15.38
CA LEU A 15 -7.70 11.93 16.69
C LEU A 15 -8.79 12.15 17.73
N GLU A 16 -8.92 11.23 18.68
CA GLU A 16 -9.87 11.31 19.79
C GLU A 16 -9.24 10.79 21.07
N GLU A 17 -9.52 11.43 22.21
CA GLU A 17 -9.06 10.98 23.53
C GLU A 17 -7.55 10.66 23.61
N ASN A 18 -6.72 11.48 22.94
CA ASN A 18 -5.27 11.29 22.85
C ASN A 18 -4.85 9.97 22.16
N ARG A 19 -5.69 9.47 21.25
CA ARG A 19 -5.43 8.30 20.42
C ARG A 19 -5.75 8.58 18.97
N ILE A 20 -4.94 8.02 18.08
CA ILE A 20 -5.21 8.04 16.65
C ILE A 20 -6.01 6.78 16.31
N HIS A 21 -7.11 6.97 15.59
CA HIS A 21 -8.00 5.91 15.12
C HIS A 21 -7.95 5.84 13.59
N ILE A 22 -7.90 4.61 13.06
CA ILE A 22 -7.86 4.29 11.64
C ILE A 22 -8.99 3.30 11.35
N GLY A 23 -9.96 3.74 10.55
CA GLY A 23 -11.08 2.92 10.10
C GLY A 23 -10.64 1.76 9.19
N PRO A 24 -11.43 0.67 9.10
CA PRO A 24 -11.03 -0.55 8.43
C PRO A 24 -10.97 -0.45 6.90
N LEU A 25 -11.59 0.58 6.32
CA LEU A 25 -11.53 0.89 4.88
C LEU A 25 -10.46 1.91 4.52
N VAL A 26 -9.65 2.37 5.48
CA VAL A 26 -8.50 3.23 5.19
C VAL A 26 -7.50 2.45 4.35
N THR A 27 -7.35 2.87 3.10
CA THR A 27 -6.38 2.30 2.17
C THR A 27 -4.96 2.78 2.49
N HIS A 28 -3.95 2.04 2.04
CA HIS A 28 -2.56 2.43 2.25
C HIS A 28 -2.27 3.83 1.67
N ASN A 29 -2.81 4.15 0.49
CA ASN A 29 -2.63 5.49 -0.09
C ASN A 29 -3.33 6.58 0.73
N ARG A 30 -4.45 6.28 1.38
CA ARG A 30 -5.10 7.24 2.29
C ARG A 30 -4.33 7.45 3.58
N ALA A 31 -3.69 6.41 4.10
CA ALA A 31 -2.77 6.55 5.21
C ALA A 31 -1.55 7.41 4.83
N VAL A 32 -1.00 7.19 3.63
CA VAL A 32 0.09 7.99 3.06
C VAL A 32 -0.29 9.48 2.94
N ALA A 33 -1.51 9.80 2.52
CA ALA A 33 -1.97 11.18 2.37
C ALA A 33 -2.39 11.87 3.68
N SER A 34 -2.53 11.12 4.77
CA SER A 34 -3.04 11.67 6.04
C SER A 34 -2.01 12.55 6.73
N ARG A 35 -2.31 13.85 6.88
CA ARG A 35 -1.46 14.77 7.64
C ARG A 35 -1.26 14.32 9.09
N LEU A 36 -2.33 13.87 9.74
CA LEU A 36 -2.27 13.35 11.11
C LEU A 36 -1.27 12.19 11.23
N LEU A 37 -1.26 11.25 10.27
CA LEU A 37 -0.30 10.14 10.29
C LEU A 37 1.10 10.58 9.87
N GLN A 38 1.24 11.52 8.94
CA GLN A 38 2.54 12.08 8.56
C GLN A 38 3.21 12.82 9.71
N GLU A 39 2.42 13.48 10.56
CA GLU A 39 2.92 14.21 11.73
C GLU A 39 3.28 13.25 12.86
N HIS A 40 2.37 12.32 13.20
CA HIS A 40 2.47 11.55 14.45
C HIS A 40 2.81 10.07 14.29
N ALA A 41 2.68 9.49 13.10
CA ALA A 41 2.83 8.05 12.86
C ALA A 41 3.75 7.75 11.65
N TRP A 42 4.86 8.48 11.56
CA TRP A 42 5.80 8.40 10.44
C TRP A 42 6.19 6.97 10.00
N PRO A 43 6.58 6.03 10.88
CA PRO A 43 6.92 4.67 10.45
C PRO A 43 5.77 3.95 9.74
N LEU A 44 4.51 4.23 10.12
CA LEU A 44 3.33 3.68 9.46
C LEU A 44 3.10 4.30 8.07
N VAL A 45 3.31 5.60 7.92
CA VAL A 45 3.23 6.29 6.62
C VAL A 45 4.27 5.73 5.66
N ARG A 46 5.51 5.59 6.13
CA ARG A 46 6.60 5.03 5.32
C ARG A 46 6.31 3.58 4.91
N ALA A 47 5.85 2.74 5.85
CA ALA A 47 5.45 1.37 5.57
C ALA A 47 4.32 1.32 4.53
N CYS A 48 3.28 2.15 4.68
CA CYS A 48 2.18 2.20 3.72
C CYS A 48 2.64 2.61 2.32
N TRP A 49 3.57 3.57 2.19
CA TRP A 49 4.06 4.03 0.89
C TRP A 49 4.85 2.95 0.13
N GLU A 50 5.56 2.08 0.84
CA GLU A 50 6.38 1.02 0.24
C GLU A 50 5.60 -0.29 -0.05
N ILE A 51 4.28 -0.29 0.20
CA ILE A 51 3.43 -1.42 -0.17
C ILE A 51 3.15 -1.40 -1.67
N GLY A 52 3.48 -2.52 -2.31
CA GLY A 52 3.18 -2.80 -3.71
C GLY A 52 3.53 -1.64 -4.65
N ALA A 53 2.52 -1.18 -5.36
CA ALA A 53 2.53 0.00 -6.22
C ALA A 53 1.30 0.88 -5.92
N PRO A 54 1.23 2.14 -6.40
CA PRO A 54 0.10 3.03 -6.13
C PRO A 54 -1.27 2.39 -6.43
N GLN A 55 -1.38 1.60 -7.50
CA GLN A 55 -2.62 0.90 -7.87
C GLN A 55 -3.09 -0.11 -6.80
N ILE A 56 -2.15 -0.84 -6.20
CA ILE A 56 -2.43 -1.77 -5.10
C ILE A 56 -2.84 -1.00 -3.85
N ARG A 57 -2.13 0.09 -3.54
CA ARG A 57 -2.40 0.94 -2.37
C ARG A 57 -3.73 1.67 -2.44
N ASN A 58 -4.31 1.83 -3.63
CA ASN A 58 -5.65 2.38 -3.83
C ASN A 58 -6.79 1.44 -3.40
N ARG A 59 -6.51 0.14 -3.22
CA ARG A 59 -7.51 -0.86 -2.81
C ARG A 59 -7.16 -1.64 -1.55
N GLY A 60 -5.87 -1.86 -1.29
CA GLY A 60 -5.41 -2.53 -0.07
C GLY A 60 -5.63 -1.66 1.16
N THR A 61 -6.31 -2.19 2.18
CA THR A 61 -6.57 -1.50 3.44
C THR A 61 -5.62 -1.98 4.54
N ILE A 62 -5.35 -1.12 5.52
CA ILE A 62 -4.52 -1.48 6.66
C ILE A 62 -5.17 -2.63 7.45
N ALA A 63 -6.48 -2.58 7.69
CA ALA A 63 -7.18 -3.66 8.39
C ALA A 63 -7.15 -4.99 7.60
N GLY A 64 -7.32 -4.95 6.27
CA GLY A 64 -7.18 -6.13 5.42
C GLY A 64 -5.75 -6.70 5.47
N ASN A 65 -4.74 -5.82 5.48
CA ASN A 65 -3.34 -6.20 5.65
C ASN A 65 -3.11 -6.93 6.99
N ILE A 66 -3.63 -6.40 8.10
CA ILE A 66 -3.56 -7.02 9.43
C ILE A 66 -4.30 -8.36 9.46
N ALA A 67 -5.56 -8.40 9.02
CA ALA A 67 -6.40 -9.61 9.05
C ALA A 67 -5.79 -10.77 8.23
N THR A 68 -5.00 -10.44 7.21
CA THR A 68 -4.28 -11.43 6.41
C THR A 68 -3.21 -12.17 7.23
N ALA A 69 -2.64 -11.55 8.28
CA ALA A 69 -1.64 -12.16 9.17
C ALA A 69 -0.42 -12.77 8.44
N SER A 70 0.09 -12.09 7.43
CA SER A 70 1.36 -12.44 6.80
C SER A 70 2.52 -11.89 7.63
N PRO A 71 3.56 -12.68 7.94
CA PRO A 71 4.76 -12.18 8.63
C PRO A 71 5.53 -11.15 7.81
N ALA A 72 5.30 -11.11 6.50
CA ALA A 72 5.95 -10.19 5.56
C ALA A 72 5.16 -8.90 5.32
N ASN A 73 4.06 -8.67 6.05
CA ASN A 73 3.29 -7.45 5.96
C ASN A 73 4.05 -6.27 6.57
N ASP A 74 4.14 -5.18 5.82
CA ASP A 74 4.95 -4.02 6.18
C ASP A 74 4.31 -3.12 7.25
N THR A 75 2.97 -3.06 7.33
CA THR A 75 2.31 -2.18 8.32
C THR A 75 2.31 -2.75 9.74
N ILE A 76 2.41 -4.07 9.90
CA ILE A 76 2.30 -4.71 11.21
C ILE A 76 3.46 -4.31 12.14
N PRO A 77 4.75 -4.34 11.74
CA PRO A 77 5.84 -3.85 12.58
C PRO A 77 5.64 -2.39 13.01
N ALA A 78 5.22 -1.52 12.08
CA ALA A 78 4.98 -0.10 12.38
C ALA A 78 3.87 0.10 13.42
N LEU A 79 2.74 -0.61 13.27
CA LEU A 79 1.66 -0.58 14.25
C LEU A 79 2.06 -1.21 15.58
N MET A 80 2.90 -2.23 15.57
CA MET A 80 3.37 -2.91 16.78
C MET A 80 4.27 -2.01 17.64
N VAL A 81 5.15 -1.21 17.03
CA VAL A 81 5.97 -0.22 17.77
C VAL A 81 5.15 0.99 18.22
N LEU A 82 4.10 1.35 17.48
CA LEU A 82 3.14 2.39 17.90
C LEU A 82 2.22 1.93 19.05
N GLY A 83 2.23 0.65 19.42
CA GLY A 83 1.39 0.12 20.50
C GLY A 83 -0.08 0.01 20.10
N ALA A 84 -0.34 -0.42 18.87
CA ALA A 84 -1.70 -0.49 18.34
C ALA A 84 -2.58 -1.56 19.02
N GLU A 85 -3.86 -1.26 19.07
CA GLU A 85 -4.96 -2.11 19.51
C GLU A 85 -6.01 -2.18 18.40
N LEU A 86 -6.72 -3.31 18.34
CA LEU A 86 -7.77 -3.57 17.36
C LEU A 86 -9.10 -3.68 18.08
N THR A 87 -10.11 -2.94 17.62
CA THR A 87 -11.49 -3.19 18.01
C THR A 87 -12.09 -4.21 17.06
N LEU A 88 -12.53 -5.33 17.62
CA LEU A 88 -13.22 -6.42 16.92
C LEU A 88 -14.70 -6.34 17.24
N ALA A 89 -15.53 -6.29 16.20
CA ALA A 89 -16.98 -6.23 16.33
C ALA A 89 -17.66 -7.49 15.79
N SER A 90 -18.69 -7.93 16.49
CA SER A 90 -19.64 -8.95 16.02
C SER A 90 -21.05 -8.59 16.48
N VAL A 91 -22.04 -9.38 16.09
CA VAL A 91 -23.41 -9.25 16.61
C VAL A 91 -23.51 -9.52 18.12
N ARG A 92 -22.48 -10.14 18.72
CA ARG A 92 -22.42 -10.46 20.15
C ARG A 92 -21.85 -9.32 20.99
N GLY A 93 -21.24 -8.30 20.35
CA GLY A 93 -20.63 -7.16 21.02
C GLY A 93 -19.28 -6.75 20.44
N LEU A 94 -18.61 -5.86 21.15
CA LEU A 94 -17.28 -5.32 20.84
C LEU A 94 -16.25 -5.87 21.82
N ARG A 95 -15.03 -6.13 21.34
CA ARG A 95 -13.86 -6.37 22.20
C ARG A 95 -12.62 -5.73 21.61
N THR A 96 -11.70 -5.35 22.47
CA THR A 96 -10.40 -4.79 22.08
C THR A 96 -9.30 -5.80 22.33
N VAL A 97 -8.37 -5.94 21.37
CA VAL A 97 -7.21 -6.82 21.47
C VAL A 97 -5.95 -6.03 21.12
N ALA A 98 -4.90 -6.14 21.94
CA ALA A 98 -3.61 -5.56 21.58
C ALA A 98 -3.06 -6.26 20.32
N LEU A 99 -2.50 -5.49 19.38
CA LEU A 99 -2.05 -6.04 18.09
C LEU A 99 -1.02 -7.17 18.27
N ARG A 100 -0.17 -7.10 19.30
CA ARG A 100 0.80 -8.15 19.64
C ARG A 100 0.15 -9.50 19.95
N ASP A 101 -1.06 -9.49 20.50
CA ASP A 101 -1.80 -10.68 20.94
C ASP A 101 -2.79 -11.17 19.86
N PHE A 102 -2.86 -10.46 18.71
CA PHE A 102 -3.81 -10.77 17.64
C PHE A 102 -3.38 -11.97 16.78
N PHE A 103 -2.07 -12.20 16.63
CA PHE A 103 -1.51 -13.22 15.74
C PHE A 103 -1.20 -14.52 16.47
N GLN A 104 -1.68 -15.65 15.93
CA GLN A 104 -1.43 -17.00 16.48
C GLN A 104 -0.46 -17.82 15.61
N GLY A 105 0.09 -17.20 14.56
CA GLY A 105 0.99 -17.82 13.59
C GLY A 105 0.75 -17.29 12.17
N VAL A 106 1.43 -17.91 11.21
CA VAL A 106 1.32 -17.54 9.78
C VAL A 106 -0.12 -17.70 9.31
N ARG A 107 -0.74 -16.60 8.85
CA ARG A 107 -2.15 -16.55 8.38
C ARG A 107 -3.18 -16.97 9.45
N LYS A 108 -2.83 -16.92 10.73
CA LYS A 108 -3.71 -17.29 11.84
C LYS A 108 -3.87 -16.14 12.81
N THR A 109 -5.12 -15.84 13.18
CA THR A 109 -5.47 -14.73 14.08
C THR A 109 -6.48 -15.21 15.13
N VAL A 110 -6.66 -14.40 16.17
CA VAL A 110 -7.71 -14.59 17.19
C VAL A 110 -9.11 -14.18 16.71
N LEU A 111 -9.27 -13.74 15.46
CA LEU A 111 -10.54 -13.26 14.90
C LEU A 111 -11.53 -14.44 14.77
N ALA A 112 -12.72 -14.30 15.35
CA ALA A 112 -13.79 -15.29 15.17
C ALA A 112 -14.44 -15.17 13.78
N ALA A 113 -15.15 -16.22 13.37
CA ALA A 113 -15.78 -16.28 12.04
C ALA A 113 -16.85 -15.21 11.78
N ASP A 114 -17.45 -14.66 12.85
CA ASP A 114 -18.46 -13.60 12.82
C ASP A 114 -17.92 -12.23 13.24
N GLU A 115 -16.60 -12.08 13.39
CA GLU A 115 -15.95 -10.83 13.78
C GLU A 115 -15.35 -10.06 12.60
N MET A 116 -15.32 -8.74 12.73
CA MET A 116 -14.65 -7.81 11.82
C MET A 116 -13.80 -6.83 12.62
N ILE A 117 -12.61 -6.50 12.11
CA ILE A 117 -11.84 -5.35 12.61
C ILE A 117 -12.60 -4.08 12.22
N THR A 118 -13.05 -3.29 13.19
CA THR A 118 -13.80 -2.04 12.97
C THR A 118 -13.03 -0.79 13.34
N ASP A 119 -11.92 -0.91 14.05
CA ASP A 119 -11.05 0.21 14.39
C ASP A 119 -9.63 -0.30 14.67
N ILE A 120 -8.63 0.44 14.22
CA ILE A 120 -7.23 0.29 14.62
C ILE A 120 -6.87 1.56 15.35
N SER A 121 -6.48 1.47 16.63
CA SER A 121 -6.08 2.65 17.40
C SER A 121 -4.73 2.51 18.05
N PHE A 122 -4.03 3.62 18.25
CA PHE A 122 -2.81 3.67 19.05
C PHE A 122 -2.71 5.02 19.78
N PRO A 123 -2.00 5.08 20.92
CA PRO A 123 -1.76 6.33 21.64
C PRO A 123 -1.10 7.38 20.73
N LEU A 124 -1.48 8.64 20.87
CA LEU A 124 -0.81 9.75 20.20
C LEU A 124 0.65 9.80 20.69
N PRO A 125 1.65 9.61 19.81
CA PRO A 125 3.06 9.69 20.21
C PRO A 125 3.42 11.09 20.73
N SER A 126 4.37 11.13 21.67
CA SER A 126 4.84 12.39 22.25
C SER A 126 5.58 13.24 21.19
N ALA A 127 5.75 14.53 21.46
CA ALA A 127 6.54 15.40 20.58
C ALA A 127 8.03 15.02 20.50
N THR A 128 8.54 14.29 21.49
CA THR A 128 9.91 13.77 21.55
C THR A 128 10.05 12.40 20.92
N THR A 129 8.95 11.78 20.50
CA THR A 129 8.95 10.48 19.86
C THR A 129 9.40 10.60 18.40
N ARG A 130 10.34 9.74 18.03
CA ARG A 130 10.93 9.65 16.71
C ARG A 130 10.78 8.24 16.20
N GLY A 131 10.38 8.09 14.94
CA GLY A 131 10.10 6.79 14.35
C GLY A 131 10.72 6.63 12.97
N VAL A 132 11.01 5.40 12.58
CA VAL A 132 11.61 5.05 11.29
C VAL A 132 11.10 3.68 10.84
N PHE A 133 10.99 3.49 9.53
CA PHE A 133 10.70 2.19 8.91
C PHE A 133 11.68 1.94 7.78
N ILE A 134 12.23 0.73 7.72
CA ILE A 134 13.13 0.27 6.65
C ILE A 134 12.66 -1.07 6.15
N LYS A 135 12.57 -1.19 4.81
CA LYS A 135 12.29 -2.43 4.09
C LYS A 135 13.45 -2.81 3.20
N VAL A 136 13.76 -4.09 3.18
CA VAL A 136 14.64 -4.69 2.19
C VAL A 136 13.85 -5.73 1.41
N GLY A 137 13.83 -5.60 0.09
CA GLY A 137 13.22 -6.55 -0.84
C GLY A 137 14.14 -6.78 -2.03
N LEU A 138 13.75 -7.71 -2.92
CA LEU A 138 14.53 -8.07 -4.11
C LEU A 138 14.54 -6.97 -5.20
N ARG A 139 13.65 -5.98 -5.07
CA ARG A 139 13.51 -4.82 -5.97
C ARG A 139 12.94 -3.63 -5.20
N ARG A 140 13.02 -2.43 -5.78
CA ARG A 140 12.66 -1.16 -5.11
C ARG A 140 11.14 -0.95 -4.93
N ALA A 141 10.30 -1.55 -5.77
CA ALA A 141 8.85 -1.47 -5.69
C ALA A 141 8.23 -2.82 -6.07
N GLN A 142 6.96 -3.05 -5.73
CA GLN A 142 6.31 -4.36 -5.91
C GLN A 142 7.08 -5.52 -5.26
N ALA A 143 7.79 -5.28 -4.16
CA ALA A 143 8.57 -6.33 -3.48
C ALA A 143 7.89 -6.77 -2.19
N ILE A 144 7.81 -8.08 -1.97
CA ILE A 144 7.58 -8.63 -0.64
C ILE A 144 8.89 -8.53 0.15
N SER A 145 8.79 -8.13 1.42
CA SER A 145 9.92 -7.89 2.29
C SER A 145 10.71 -9.18 2.58
N LEU A 146 12.02 -9.13 2.34
CA LEU A 146 12.99 -10.09 2.86
C LEU A 146 13.13 -9.92 4.36
N VAL A 147 13.32 -8.66 4.79
CA VAL A 147 13.30 -8.20 6.17
C VAL A 147 12.76 -6.78 6.16
N ASN A 148 11.92 -6.44 7.13
CA ASN A 148 11.55 -5.07 7.42
C ASN A 148 11.70 -4.80 8.92
N LEU A 149 11.88 -3.53 9.27
CA LEU A 149 12.03 -3.05 10.64
C LEU A 149 11.24 -1.75 10.79
N ALA A 150 10.45 -1.66 11.85
CA ALA A 150 9.99 -0.38 12.39
C ALA A 150 10.67 -0.13 13.74
N ALA A 151 11.12 1.09 13.99
CA ALA A 151 11.63 1.51 15.29
C ALA A 151 10.96 2.81 15.72
N VAL A 152 10.64 2.92 17.01
CA VAL A 152 10.16 4.13 17.66
C VAL A 152 10.98 4.33 18.93
N LEU A 153 11.62 5.48 19.06
CA LEU A 153 12.36 5.90 20.25
C LEU A 153 11.76 7.20 20.76
N ASP A 154 11.58 7.28 22.07
CA ASP A 154 11.11 8.47 22.75
C ASP A 154 12.20 8.98 23.68
N PHE A 155 12.45 10.28 23.63
CA PHE A 155 13.62 10.90 24.26
C PHE A 155 13.23 11.80 25.44
N ASP A 156 14.08 11.81 26.47
CA ASP A 156 14.14 12.84 27.50
C ASP A 156 15.51 13.54 27.39
N GLY A 157 15.53 14.68 26.70
CA GLY A 157 16.77 15.30 26.24
C GLY A 157 17.52 14.37 25.29
N GLU A 158 18.74 13.97 25.66
CA GLU A 158 19.54 13.01 24.88
C GLU A 158 19.25 11.55 25.24
N ILE A 159 18.60 11.29 26.39
CA ILE A 159 18.40 9.96 26.95
C ILE A 159 17.19 9.30 26.28
N VAL A 160 17.34 8.04 25.88
CA VAL A 160 16.21 7.26 25.35
C VAL A 160 15.35 6.78 26.53
N ARG A 161 14.15 7.33 26.66
CA ARG A 161 13.17 6.99 27.71
C ARG A 161 12.42 5.69 27.40
N ASP A 162 12.00 5.51 26.15
CA ASP A 162 11.35 4.29 25.67
C ASP A 162 11.89 3.94 24.28
N ALA A 163 12.05 2.64 24.00
CA ALA A 163 12.52 2.12 22.73
C ALA A 163 11.68 0.92 22.33
N ARG A 164 11.24 0.92 21.06
CA ARG A 164 10.37 -0.12 20.51
C ARG A 164 10.83 -0.47 19.11
N LEU A 165 11.27 -1.70 18.91
CA LEU A 165 11.73 -2.21 17.62
C LEU A 165 10.91 -3.45 17.27
N ALA A 166 10.37 -3.50 16.05
CA ALA A 166 9.64 -4.67 15.56
C ALA A 166 10.11 -5.07 14.17
N PHE A 167 10.24 -6.38 13.95
CA PHE A 167 10.67 -6.96 12.70
C PHE A 167 9.59 -7.84 12.07
N GLY A 168 9.43 -7.72 10.76
CA GLY A 168 8.72 -8.69 9.92
C GLY A 168 9.68 -9.56 9.12
N SER A 169 9.15 -10.67 8.59
CA SER A 169 9.87 -11.65 7.77
C SER A 169 11.08 -12.35 8.44
N VAL A 170 11.20 -12.31 9.77
CA VAL A 170 12.30 -12.94 10.52
C VAL A 170 11.84 -13.95 11.58
N ALA A 171 10.54 -14.27 11.58
CA ALA A 171 9.90 -15.26 12.45
C ALA A 171 8.51 -15.62 11.88
N PRO A 172 7.80 -16.63 12.44
CA PRO A 172 6.44 -16.99 12.02
C PRO A 172 5.38 -15.90 12.22
N THR A 173 5.67 -14.87 13.01
CA THR A 173 4.89 -13.64 13.18
C THR A 173 5.84 -12.45 13.25
N VAL A 174 5.31 -11.22 13.25
CA VAL A 174 6.13 -10.06 13.60
C VAL A 174 6.57 -10.18 15.06
N VAL A 175 7.83 -9.83 15.33
CA VAL A 175 8.45 -9.95 16.66
C VAL A 175 8.98 -8.61 17.14
N ARG A 176 8.90 -8.36 18.45
CA ARG A 176 9.57 -7.25 19.13
C ARG A 176 11.01 -7.64 19.43
N ALA A 177 11.95 -6.73 19.19
CA ALA A 177 13.35 -6.95 19.50
C ALA A 177 13.69 -6.46 20.91
N THR A 178 13.18 -7.17 21.92
CA THR A 178 13.25 -6.76 23.32
C THR A 178 14.69 -6.71 23.87
N SER A 179 15.58 -7.60 23.41
CA SER A 179 17.00 -7.54 23.78
C SER A 179 17.64 -6.25 23.25
N ALA A 180 17.32 -5.83 22.03
CA ALA A 180 17.81 -4.58 21.45
C ALA A 180 17.21 -3.34 22.14
N GLU A 181 15.94 -3.37 22.51
CA GLU A 181 15.26 -2.29 23.24
C GLU A 181 15.92 -2.04 24.60
N ALA A 182 16.25 -3.10 25.34
CA ALA A 182 16.93 -3.01 26.64
C ALA A 182 18.32 -2.37 26.54
N VAL A 183 19.03 -2.59 25.42
CA VAL A 183 20.32 -1.92 25.15
C VAL A 183 20.15 -0.42 24.93
N LEU A 184 19.00 0.04 24.46
CA LEU A 184 18.76 1.43 24.07
C LEU A 184 18.17 2.29 25.18
N VAL A 185 17.32 1.74 26.06
CA VAL A 185 16.68 2.51 27.14
C VAL A 185 17.68 2.97 28.20
N GLY A 186 17.46 4.16 28.75
CA GLY A 186 18.16 4.68 29.93
C GLY A 186 19.47 5.42 29.68
N GLU A 187 19.98 5.49 28.44
CA GLU A 187 21.15 6.31 28.10
C GLU A 187 21.00 6.95 26.71
N SER A 188 21.95 7.81 26.33
CA SER A 188 21.95 8.51 25.05
C SER A 188 22.17 7.58 23.86
N LEU A 189 21.52 7.86 22.73
CA LEU A 189 21.74 7.11 21.49
C LEU A 189 23.13 7.45 20.91
N THR A 190 24.02 6.46 20.82
CA THR A 190 25.39 6.63 20.31
C THR A 190 25.72 5.56 19.28
N PRO A 191 26.72 5.78 18.39
CA PRO A 191 27.16 4.75 17.44
C PRO A 191 27.44 3.41 18.12
N ARG A 192 28.17 3.39 19.23
CA ARG A 192 28.46 2.17 19.99
C ARG A 192 27.20 1.45 20.51
N ARG A 193 26.19 2.18 20.99
CA ARG A 193 24.91 1.57 21.42
C ARG A 193 24.12 1.05 20.23
N ILE A 194 24.16 1.71 19.08
CA ILE A 194 23.56 1.22 17.84
C ILE A 194 24.19 -0.12 17.44
N GLU A 195 25.51 -0.24 17.52
CA GLU A 195 26.22 -1.50 17.22
C GLU A 195 25.78 -2.62 18.16
N ARG A 196 25.75 -2.35 19.48
CA ARG A 196 25.30 -3.33 20.48
C ARG A 196 23.83 -3.72 20.32
N ALA A 197 22.96 -2.76 20.00
CA ALA A 197 21.54 -3.04 19.78
C ALA A 197 21.35 -3.93 18.54
N ALA A 198 22.10 -3.69 17.47
CA ALA A 198 22.06 -4.51 16.26
C ALA A 198 22.55 -5.95 16.49
N GLU A 199 23.57 -6.14 17.34
CA GLU A 199 24.02 -7.46 17.78
C GLU A 199 22.95 -8.18 18.61
N ALA A 200 22.32 -7.47 19.55
CA ALA A 200 21.30 -8.03 20.44
C ALA A 200 20.04 -8.52 19.70
N VAL A 201 19.71 -7.94 18.54
CA VAL A 201 18.57 -8.40 17.71
C VAL A 201 18.66 -9.89 17.36
N GLN A 202 19.85 -10.48 17.32
CA GLN A 202 20.01 -11.90 16.97
C GLN A 202 19.34 -12.86 17.96
N GLU A 203 19.17 -12.43 19.22
CA GLU A 203 18.48 -13.18 20.28
C GLU A 203 16.97 -13.20 20.06
N ASP A 204 16.42 -12.16 19.43
CA ASP A 204 14.98 -11.95 19.27
C ASP A 204 14.41 -12.58 17.97
N ILE A 205 15.27 -13.01 17.04
CA ILE A 205 14.86 -13.46 15.70
C ILE A 205 15.18 -14.93 15.41
N SER A 206 14.31 -15.56 14.61
CA SER A 206 14.45 -16.95 14.17
C SER A 206 14.01 -17.12 12.70
N PRO A 207 14.77 -16.55 11.74
CA PRO A 207 14.42 -16.63 10.33
C PRO A 207 14.63 -18.03 9.75
N ILE A 208 13.90 -18.33 8.68
CA ILE A 208 13.99 -19.57 7.91
C ILE A 208 14.59 -19.31 6.52
N ASP A 209 15.08 -20.37 5.87
CA ASP A 209 15.39 -20.36 4.45
C ASP A 209 14.09 -20.38 3.62
N ASP A 210 14.05 -19.61 2.54
CA ASP A 210 13.01 -19.73 1.51
C ASP A 210 13.52 -19.30 0.12
N VAL A 211 12.62 -19.30 -0.87
CA VAL A 211 12.91 -18.88 -2.26
C VAL A 211 13.42 -17.44 -2.40
N ARG A 212 13.21 -16.60 -1.39
CA ARG A 212 13.60 -15.18 -1.42
C ARG A 212 14.97 -14.95 -0.77
N GLY A 213 15.40 -15.82 0.15
CA GLY A 213 16.73 -15.74 0.73
C GLY A 213 16.92 -16.66 1.94
N SER A 214 18.19 -16.91 2.27
CA SER A 214 18.56 -17.77 3.40
C SER A 214 18.31 -17.13 4.76
N ALA A 215 18.17 -17.96 5.79
CA ALA A 215 18.10 -17.56 7.18
C ALA A 215 19.35 -16.75 7.59
N ALA A 216 20.53 -17.19 7.16
CA ALA A 216 21.79 -16.49 7.40
C ALA A 216 21.80 -15.08 6.79
N TYR A 217 21.30 -14.94 5.55
CA TYR A 217 21.20 -13.63 4.91
C TYR A 217 20.18 -12.73 5.62
N ARG A 218 19.04 -13.27 6.07
CA ARG A 218 18.06 -12.52 6.87
C ARG A 218 18.61 -12.05 8.21
N ARG A 219 19.39 -12.90 8.91
CA ARG A 219 20.10 -12.50 10.15
C ARG A 219 21.05 -11.35 9.92
N HIS A 220 21.85 -11.43 8.86
CA HIS A 220 22.76 -10.35 8.47
C HIS A 220 22.00 -9.06 8.12
N LEU A 221 20.91 -9.17 7.35
CA LEU A 221 20.08 -8.02 7.00
C LEU A 221 19.43 -7.38 8.24
N ALA A 222 18.99 -8.17 9.22
CA ALA A 222 18.40 -7.65 10.45
C ALA A 222 19.40 -6.75 11.22
N ASP A 223 20.67 -7.17 11.33
CA ASP A 223 21.74 -6.33 11.88
C ASP A 223 21.92 -5.03 11.07
N VAL A 224 22.08 -5.14 9.75
CA VAL A 224 22.32 -4.00 8.86
C VAL A 224 21.18 -2.98 8.92
N ILE A 225 19.93 -3.41 8.86
CA ILE A 225 18.79 -2.48 8.88
C ILE A 225 18.59 -1.87 10.26
N THR A 226 18.98 -2.56 11.35
CA THR A 226 18.98 -1.98 12.70
C THR A 226 19.96 -0.82 12.79
N ARG A 227 21.19 -1.03 12.33
CA ARG A 227 22.21 0.03 12.29
C ARG A 227 21.75 1.22 11.45
N ARG A 228 21.14 0.97 10.28
CA ARG A 228 20.61 2.02 9.42
C ARG A 228 19.43 2.77 10.04
N ALA A 229 18.47 2.06 10.63
CA ALA A 229 17.29 2.66 11.23
C ALA A 229 17.66 3.55 12.40
N LEU A 230 18.44 3.02 13.35
CA LEU A 230 18.87 3.80 14.51
C LEU A 230 19.86 4.89 14.12
N GLY A 231 20.68 4.69 13.08
CA GLY A 231 21.53 5.73 12.51
C GLY A 231 20.73 6.90 11.92
N GLN A 232 19.61 6.64 11.26
CA GLN A 232 18.70 7.70 10.78
C GLN A 232 18.07 8.48 11.94
N VAL A 233 17.66 7.78 13.01
CA VAL A 233 17.18 8.42 14.24
C VAL A 233 18.31 9.23 14.87
N LEU A 234 19.53 8.72 14.98
CA LEU A 234 20.64 9.52 15.54
C LEU A 234 20.90 10.78 14.71
N ALA A 235 20.85 10.68 13.38
CA ALA A 235 21.20 11.76 12.46
C ALA A 235 20.09 12.77 12.16
N GLY A 236 18.84 12.58 12.60
CA GLY A 236 17.77 13.53 12.26
C GLY A 236 17.18 13.35 10.87
N CYS A 237 17.38 12.19 10.23
CA CYS A 237 17.10 12.01 8.81
C CYS A 237 16.11 10.87 8.50
N GLU A 238 15.23 10.52 9.43
CA GLU A 238 14.19 9.48 9.27
C GLU A 238 13.24 9.73 8.09
N ARG A 239 13.12 11.01 7.67
CA ARG A 239 12.30 11.45 6.55
C ARG A 239 13.08 11.64 5.25
N ALA A 240 14.36 11.27 5.22
CA ALA A 240 15.18 11.37 4.01
C ALA A 240 14.53 10.61 2.84
N HIS A 241 14.61 11.17 1.63
CA HIS A 241 14.02 10.61 0.41
C HIS A 241 12.49 10.51 0.42
N TRP A 242 11.80 11.20 1.33
CA TRP A 242 10.36 11.43 1.19
C TRP A 242 10.11 12.46 0.08
N PRO A 243 9.27 12.18 -0.93
CA PRO A 243 9.02 13.11 -2.02
C PRO A 243 8.17 14.32 -1.62
N GLY A 244 7.73 14.43 -0.36
CA GLY A 244 6.80 15.46 0.13
C GLY A 244 5.37 15.20 -0.33
N ARG A 245 5.18 15.01 -1.63
CA ARG A 245 3.91 14.65 -2.29
C ARG A 245 4.11 13.34 -3.08
N PRO A 246 3.85 12.16 -2.48
CA PRO A 246 3.95 10.87 -3.17
C PRO A 246 2.96 10.73 -4.33
N VAL A 247 3.25 9.86 -5.30
CA VAL A 247 2.34 9.57 -6.42
C VAL A 247 1.23 8.63 -5.94
N MET A 248 -0.03 9.03 -6.15
CA MET A 248 -1.20 8.33 -5.60
C MET A 248 -1.99 7.57 -6.67
N LEU A 249 -1.92 8.03 -7.92
CA LEU A 249 -2.79 7.65 -9.03
C LEU A 249 -4.29 7.83 -8.73
N TRP A 250 -4.63 8.91 -8.02
CA TRP A 250 -5.99 9.42 -7.79
C TRP A 250 -6.45 10.43 -8.83
N GLY A 251 -5.53 10.93 -9.66
CA GLY A 251 -5.84 12.01 -10.60
C GLY A 251 -6.26 13.27 -9.85
N ARG A 252 -7.39 13.86 -10.25
CA ARG A 252 -7.95 15.06 -9.58
C ARG A 252 -8.72 14.76 -8.29
N GLY A 253 -8.90 13.48 -7.95
CA GLY A 253 -9.64 13.04 -6.76
C GLY A 253 -8.79 13.01 -5.49
N ASN A 254 -9.35 12.40 -4.43
CA ASN A 254 -8.71 12.26 -3.12
C ASN A 254 -8.74 10.80 -2.60
N GLY A 255 -8.99 9.84 -3.50
CA GLY A 255 -9.08 8.42 -3.16
C GLY A 255 -10.28 8.03 -2.27
N ARG A 256 -11.30 8.90 -2.16
CA ARG A 256 -12.57 8.58 -1.51
C ARG A 256 -13.64 8.26 -2.56
N PHE A 257 -14.57 7.39 -2.17
CA PHE A 257 -15.65 6.91 -3.02
C PHE A 257 -16.98 7.12 -2.32
N ALA A 258 -18.03 7.47 -3.05
CA ALA A 258 -19.35 7.68 -2.47
C ALA A 258 -19.91 6.38 -1.88
N PRO A 259 -20.50 6.36 -0.68
CA PRO A 259 -21.06 5.12 -0.13
C PRO A 259 -22.22 4.58 -0.97
N LEU A 260 -22.50 3.28 -0.85
CA LEU A 260 -23.72 2.70 -1.41
C LEU A 260 -24.89 2.97 -0.46
N ARG A 261 -25.96 3.59 -0.97
CA ARG A 261 -27.15 3.92 -0.17
C ARG A 261 -27.93 2.70 0.32
N ARG A 262 -27.78 1.55 -0.34
CA ARG A 262 -28.47 0.29 -0.01
C ARG A 262 -27.56 -0.89 -0.29
N THR A 263 -27.62 -1.89 0.57
CA THR A 263 -26.97 -3.20 0.33
C THR A 263 -27.59 -3.86 -0.89
N ARG A 264 -26.74 -4.44 -1.75
CA ARG A 264 -27.16 -5.23 -2.91
C ARG A 264 -26.68 -6.67 -2.74
N ARG A 265 -27.58 -7.62 -3.00
CA ARG A 265 -27.24 -9.04 -3.09
C ARG A 265 -27.12 -9.43 -4.55
N LEU A 266 -25.93 -9.90 -4.94
CA LEU A 266 -25.66 -10.52 -6.24
C LEU A 266 -25.57 -12.04 -6.00
N VAL A 267 -26.25 -12.83 -6.83
CA VAL A 267 -26.33 -14.30 -6.69
C VAL A 267 -25.89 -14.94 -7.99
N GLY A 268 -25.05 -15.97 -7.89
CA GLY A 268 -24.53 -16.66 -9.07
C GLY A 268 -23.76 -15.71 -9.98
N ASP A 269 -24.01 -15.81 -11.27
CA ASP A 269 -23.51 -14.94 -12.32
C ASP A 269 -24.48 -13.80 -12.60
N ALA A 270 -24.84 -13.03 -11.57
CA ALA A 270 -25.69 -11.86 -11.76
C ALA A 270 -25.00 -10.80 -12.65
N ASP A 271 -25.83 -10.06 -13.38
CA ASP A 271 -25.43 -8.87 -14.12
C ASP A 271 -25.04 -7.73 -13.17
N ILE A 272 -24.10 -6.89 -13.59
CA ILE A 272 -23.55 -5.80 -12.78
C ILE A 272 -23.79 -4.45 -13.47
N PRO A 273 -24.81 -3.68 -13.04
CA PRO A 273 -24.99 -2.30 -13.49
C PRO A 273 -23.86 -1.38 -13.02
N CYS A 274 -23.27 -0.63 -13.95
CA CYS A 274 -22.20 0.34 -13.69
C CYS A 274 -22.22 1.48 -14.72
N THR A 275 -21.30 2.43 -14.57
CA THR A 275 -20.93 3.36 -15.64
C THR A 275 -19.62 2.88 -16.24
N LEU A 276 -19.59 2.62 -17.54
CA LEU A 276 -18.40 2.15 -18.27
C LEU A 276 -18.04 3.16 -19.35
N ASN A 277 -16.83 3.71 -19.29
CA ASN A 277 -16.31 4.70 -20.24
C ASN A 277 -17.26 5.89 -20.43
N GLY A 278 -17.82 6.39 -19.33
CA GLY A 278 -18.73 7.53 -19.29
C GLY A 278 -20.18 7.24 -19.70
N ARG A 279 -20.54 5.97 -19.99
CA ARG A 279 -21.90 5.58 -20.38
C ARG A 279 -22.50 4.58 -19.40
N PRO A 280 -23.80 4.65 -19.09
CA PRO A 280 -24.48 3.59 -18.36
C PRO A 280 -24.32 2.25 -19.09
N ALA A 281 -23.91 1.22 -18.34
CA ALA A 281 -23.64 -0.11 -18.88
C ALA A 281 -24.04 -1.21 -17.88
N VAL A 282 -24.09 -2.44 -18.38
CA VAL A 282 -24.29 -3.63 -17.57
C VAL A 282 -23.23 -4.64 -17.98
N LEU A 283 -22.44 -5.13 -17.02
CA LEU A 283 -21.51 -6.24 -17.26
C LEU A 283 -22.31 -7.55 -17.15
N PRO A 284 -22.55 -8.28 -18.25
CA PRO A 284 -23.43 -9.43 -18.23
C PRO A 284 -22.74 -10.61 -17.55
N ARG A 285 -23.49 -11.32 -16.71
CA ARG A 285 -23.06 -12.57 -16.06
C ARG A 285 -21.72 -12.50 -15.32
N ALA A 286 -21.40 -11.34 -14.74
CA ALA A 286 -20.05 -11.01 -14.30
C ALA A 286 -19.84 -11.14 -12.77
N ALA A 287 -20.86 -11.37 -11.95
CA ALA A 287 -20.74 -11.28 -10.49
C ALA A 287 -19.64 -12.14 -9.85
N ASN A 288 -19.27 -13.27 -10.47
CA ASN A 288 -18.22 -14.19 -10.00
C ASN A 288 -16.86 -14.01 -10.70
N LEU A 289 -16.74 -13.02 -11.58
CA LEU A 289 -15.53 -12.76 -12.35
C LEU A 289 -14.61 -11.77 -11.63
N SER A 290 -13.35 -11.73 -12.05
CA SER A 290 -12.53 -10.54 -11.84
C SER A 290 -13.08 -9.39 -12.70
N LEU A 291 -12.81 -8.14 -12.29
CA LEU A 291 -13.18 -6.97 -13.10
C LEU A 291 -12.46 -7.02 -14.46
N LEU A 292 -11.26 -7.59 -14.51
CA LEU A 292 -10.54 -7.81 -15.75
C LEU A 292 -11.34 -8.68 -16.73
N ASP A 293 -11.79 -9.85 -16.29
CA ASP A 293 -12.54 -10.79 -17.15
C ASP A 293 -13.90 -10.23 -17.53
N ALA A 294 -14.56 -9.52 -16.60
CA ALA A 294 -15.83 -8.85 -16.88
C ALA A 294 -15.68 -7.78 -17.98
N LEU A 295 -14.60 -7.01 -17.96
CA LEU A 295 -14.35 -6.00 -19.00
C LEU A 295 -13.97 -6.62 -20.34
N ARG A 296 -13.06 -7.60 -20.32
CA ARG A 296 -12.51 -8.20 -21.54
C ARG A 296 -13.49 -9.14 -22.22
N GLU A 297 -14.06 -10.07 -21.45
CA GLU A 297 -14.80 -11.20 -21.99
C GLU A 297 -16.31 -10.93 -22.01
N ALA A 298 -16.84 -10.27 -20.98
CA ALA A 298 -18.27 -9.98 -20.90
C ALA A 298 -18.67 -8.66 -21.59
N ALA A 299 -17.81 -7.62 -21.53
CA ALA A 299 -18.06 -6.33 -22.19
C ALA A 299 -17.29 -6.15 -23.51
N HIS A 300 -16.49 -7.14 -23.92
CA HIS A 300 -15.72 -7.12 -25.17
C HIS A 300 -14.80 -5.89 -25.32
N LEU A 301 -14.16 -5.47 -24.22
CA LEU A 301 -13.14 -4.41 -24.20
C LEU A 301 -11.74 -5.02 -23.96
N PRO A 302 -11.09 -5.57 -25.00
CA PRO A 302 -9.88 -6.37 -24.85
C PRO A 302 -8.60 -5.54 -24.68
N GLY A 303 -8.68 -4.22 -24.66
CA GLY A 303 -7.55 -3.30 -24.52
C GLY A 303 -6.87 -3.44 -23.17
N THR A 304 -7.64 -3.59 -22.09
CA THR A 304 -7.11 -4.00 -20.77
C THR A 304 -6.60 -5.44 -20.88
N LYS A 305 -5.34 -5.70 -20.50
CA LYS A 305 -4.69 -7.01 -20.74
C LYS A 305 -4.54 -7.85 -19.48
N GLU A 306 -4.74 -9.15 -19.64
CA GLU A 306 -4.26 -10.15 -18.68
C GLU A 306 -2.77 -10.41 -18.91
N GLY A 307 -1.92 -10.01 -17.96
CA GLY A 307 -0.49 -10.31 -17.99
C GLY A 307 -0.11 -11.40 -16.99
N CYS A 308 -0.07 -11.05 -15.70
CA CYS A 308 0.26 -11.97 -14.61
C CYS A 308 -0.96 -12.51 -13.86
N ALA A 309 -2.13 -11.88 -13.98
CA ALA A 309 -3.32 -12.09 -13.15
C ALA A 309 -3.15 -11.93 -11.61
N GLU A 310 -1.93 -11.70 -11.13
CA GLU A 310 -1.60 -11.64 -9.69
C GLU A 310 -1.44 -10.23 -9.09
N GLY A 311 -1.65 -9.15 -9.87
CA GLY A 311 -1.42 -7.78 -9.39
C GLY A 311 0.04 -7.31 -9.40
N GLU A 312 0.87 -7.95 -10.21
CA GLU A 312 2.30 -7.67 -10.30
C GLU A 312 2.66 -6.78 -11.49
N CYS A 313 2.15 -7.10 -12.68
CA CYS A 313 2.58 -6.47 -13.93
C CYS A 313 1.79 -5.23 -14.35
N GLY A 314 0.62 -4.96 -13.75
CA GLY A 314 -0.22 -3.79 -14.06
C GLY A 314 -0.74 -3.67 -15.50
N ALA A 315 -0.60 -4.69 -16.36
CA ALA A 315 -1.14 -4.65 -17.72
C ALA A 315 -2.69 -4.52 -17.73
N CYS A 316 -3.31 -4.89 -16.61
CA CYS A 316 -4.74 -4.81 -16.36
C CYS A 316 -5.19 -3.49 -15.70
N THR A 317 -4.34 -2.46 -15.63
CA THR A 317 -4.69 -1.20 -14.97
C THR A 317 -5.89 -0.55 -15.66
N VAL A 318 -6.90 -0.22 -14.87
CA VAL A 318 -8.09 0.56 -15.24
C VAL A 318 -8.35 1.59 -14.15
N TRP A 319 -9.29 2.51 -14.39
CA TRP A 319 -9.76 3.39 -13.33
C TRP A 319 -11.08 2.89 -12.78
N LEU A 320 -11.18 2.81 -11.45
CA LEU A 320 -12.40 2.49 -10.73
C LEU A 320 -12.70 3.65 -9.78
N ASP A 321 -13.84 4.30 -9.98
CA ASP A 321 -14.25 5.49 -9.24
C ASP A 321 -13.14 6.57 -9.22
N GLY A 322 -12.54 6.80 -10.38
CA GLY A 322 -11.54 7.85 -10.59
C GLY A 322 -10.11 7.54 -10.15
N VAL A 323 -9.83 6.39 -9.53
CA VAL A 323 -8.45 5.99 -9.14
C VAL A 323 -7.94 4.81 -9.96
N ALA A 324 -6.62 4.76 -10.22
CA ALA A 324 -6.01 3.61 -10.89
C ALA A 324 -6.00 2.37 -9.98
N VAL A 325 -6.43 1.23 -10.51
CA VAL A 325 -6.49 -0.07 -9.83
C VAL A 325 -6.04 -1.19 -10.77
N MET A 326 -5.61 -2.31 -10.20
CA MET A 326 -5.34 -3.53 -10.96
C MET A 326 -6.60 -4.39 -11.04
N SER A 327 -7.28 -4.38 -12.20
CA SER A 327 -8.59 -5.02 -12.35
C SER A 327 -8.59 -6.54 -12.11
N CYS A 328 -7.47 -7.23 -12.30
CA CYS A 328 -7.38 -8.67 -12.02
C CYS A 328 -7.55 -9.00 -10.53
N LEU A 329 -7.27 -8.06 -9.62
CA LEU A 329 -7.45 -8.23 -8.17
C LEU A 329 -8.78 -7.68 -7.64
N VAL A 330 -9.60 -7.08 -8.51
CA VAL A 330 -10.87 -6.50 -8.12
C VAL A 330 -11.99 -7.46 -8.50
N PRO A 331 -12.81 -7.97 -7.54
CA PRO A 331 -14.01 -8.70 -7.89
C PRO A 331 -14.94 -7.81 -8.71
N ALA A 332 -15.47 -8.30 -9.84
CA ALA A 332 -16.30 -7.50 -10.74
C ALA A 332 -17.54 -6.94 -10.03
N ALA A 333 -18.07 -7.65 -9.03
CA ALA A 333 -19.17 -7.20 -8.16
C ALA A 333 -18.98 -5.79 -7.59
N ARG A 334 -17.73 -5.34 -7.42
CA ARG A 334 -17.39 -3.99 -6.95
C ARG A 334 -17.65 -2.88 -7.96
N ALA A 335 -17.86 -3.20 -9.23
CA ALA A 335 -18.25 -2.24 -10.24
C ALA A 335 -19.72 -1.80 -10.09
N TYR A 336 -20.52 -2.47 -9.25
CA TYR A 336 -21.91 -2.11 -9.02
C TYR A 336 -22.04 -0.66 -8.54
N GLY A 337 -22.68 0.18 -9.34
CA GLY A 337 -22.85 1.61 -9.03
C GLY A 337 -21.53 2.41 -8.99
N SER A 338 -20.47 1.87 -9.60
CA SER A 338 -19.19 2.55 -9.79
C SER A 338 -19.03 3.04 -11.22
N GLU A 339 -18.08 3.97 -11.40
CA GLU A 339 -17.54 4.32 -12.70
C GLU A 339 -16.28 3.49 -12.99
N VAL A 340 -16.22 2.88 -14.18
CA VAL A 340 -15.06 2.17 -14.70
C VAL A 340 -14.61 2.83 -15.99
N VAL A 341 -13.33 3.19 -16.08
CA VAL A 341 -12.71 3.71 -17.30
C VAL A 341 -11.58 2.77 -17.73
N THR A 342 -11.69 2.25 -18.95
CA THR A 342 -10.68 1.40 -19.60
C THR A 342 -9.82 2.23 -20.56
N ILE A 343 -8.80 1.60 -21.16
CA ILE A 343 -7.95 2.27 -22.16
C ILE A 343 -8.75 2.78 -23.37
N GLU A 344 -9.81 2.07 -23.74
CA GLU A 344 -10.74 2.44 -24.82
C GLU A 344 -11.55 3.70 -24.47
N GLY A 345 -11.82 3.94 -23.18
CA GLY A 345 -12.55 5.12 -22.71
C GLY A 345 -11.68 6.36 -22.50
N LEU A 346 -10.36 6.24 -22.70
CA LEU A 346 -9.44 7.35 -22.48
C LEU A 346 -9.46 8.36 -23.63
N ALA A 347 -9.59 7.86 -24.86
CA ALA A 347 -9.85 8.68 -26.03
C ALA A 347 -11.31 9.15 -26.03
N ARG A 348 -11.57 10.41 -26.41
CA ARG A 348 -12.91 11.00 -26.43
C ARG A 348 -13.18 11.64 -27.78
N GLU A 349 -14.35 11.40 -28.33
CA GLU A 349 -14.81 12.02 -29.59
C GLU A 349 -13.86 11.82 -30.80
N GLY A 350 -13.06 10.75 -30.77
CA GLY A 350 -12.07 10.44 -31.82
C GLY A 350 -10.69 11.06 -31.57
N GLU A 351 -10.53 11.89 -30.55
CA GLU A 351 -9.27 12.47 -30.14
C GLU A 351 -8.56 11.60 -29.10
N LEU A 352 -7.25 11.40 -29.30
CA LEU A 352 -6.42 10.67 -28.36
C LEU A 352 -6.18 11.52 -27.11
N HIS A 353 -6.08 10.85 -25.97
CA HIS A 353 -5.63 11.51 -24.75
C HIS A 353 -4.17 11.98 -24.91
N PRO A 354 -3.74 13.13 -24.34
CA PRO A 354 -2.37 13.63 -24.50
C PRO A 354 -1.28 12.58 -24.21
N VAL A 355 -1.47 11.76 -23.17
CA VAL A 355 -0.56 10.63 -22.88
C VAL A 355 -0.53 9.58 -24.00
N GLN A 356 -1.65 9.26 -24.64
CA GLN A 356 -1.69 8.33 -25.78
C GLN A 356 -0.89 8.90 -26.96
N GLU A 357 -1.06 10.19 -27.25
CA GLU A 357 -0.32 10.89 -28.32
C GLU A 357 1.18 10.92 -28.03
N ALA A 358 1.56 11.27 -26.79
CA ALA A 358 2.96 11.30 -26.38
C ALA A 358 3.62 9.91 -26.51
N PHE A 359 2.92 8.84 -26.13
CA PHE A 359 3.42 7.47 -26.30
C PHE A 359 3.59 7.09 -27.78
N ALA A 360 2.63 7.47 -28.64
CA ALA A 360 2.70 7.22 -30.08
C ALA A 360 3.87 7.98 -30.72
N ARG A 361 4.00 9.28 -30.44
CA ARG A 361 5.06 10.15 -30.98
C ARG A 361 6.45 9.73 -30.52
N ALA A 362 6.60 9.34 -29.26
CA ALA A 362 7.89 8.90 -28.70
C ALA A 362 8.31 7.49 -29.16
N GLY A 363 7.42 6.74 -29.82
CA GLY A 363 7.64 5.32 -30.10
C GLY A 363 7.74 4.50 -28.82
N ALA A 364 7.01 4.88 -27.76
CA ALA A 364 7.01 4.22 -26.45
C ALA A 364 6.25 2.89 -26.43
N VAL A 365 6.05 2.29 -27.61
CA VAL A 365 5.32 1.05 -27.85
C VAL A 365 6.29 0.04 -28.44
N GLN A 366 6.76 -0.90 -27.61
CA GLN A 366 7.64 -2.00 -28.04
C GLN A 366 6.79 -3.14 -28.61
N CYS A 367 6.59 -4.23 -27.88
CA CYS A 367 5.58 -5.24 -28.24
C CYS A 367 4.13 -4.77 -27.99
N GLY A 368 3.96 -3.67 -27.24
CA GLY A 368 2.66 -3.05 -26.96
C GLY A 368 1.80 -3.72 -25.90
N PHE A 369 2.17 -4.88 -25.38
CA PHE A 369 1.30 -5.64 -24.46
C PHE A 369 1.02 -4.93 -23.13
N CYS A 370 2.04 -4.34 -22.51
CA CYS A 370 1.89 -3.59 -21.25
C CYS A 370 1.46 -2.12 -21.46
N THR A 371 1.47 -1.64 -22.70
CA THR A 371 1.24 -0.22 -23.04
C THR A 371 -0.11 0.30 -22.53
N PRO A 372 -1.25 -0.42 -22.66
CA PRO A 372 -2.52 0.03 -22.10
C PRO A 372 -2.43 0.36 -20.60
N GLY A 373 -1.88 -0.56 -19.80
CA GLY A 373 -1.75 -0.36 -18.35
C GLY A 373 -0.79 0.78 -17.99
N LEU A 374 0.29 0.96 -18.76
CA LEU A 374 1.24 2.08 -18.59
C LEU A 374 0.56 3.43 -18.87
N ILE A 375 -0.19 3.53 -19.97
CA ILE A 375 -0.94 4.74 -20.34
C ILE A 375 -1.97 5.08 -19.28
N MET A 376 -2.73 4.09 -18.77
CA MET A 376 -3.73 4.33 -17.73
C MET A 376 -3.12 4.87 -16.43
N SER A 377 -1.94 4.38 -16.02
CA SER A 377 -1.21 4.92 -14.87
C SER A 377 -0.66 6.32 -15.16
N ALA A 378 -0.04 6.52 -16.32
CA ALA A 378 0.54 7.79 -16.73
C ALA A 378 -0.50 8.90 -16.87
N ALA A 379 -1.68 8.60 -17.40
CA ALA A 379 -2.78 9.55 -17.51
C ALA A 379 -3.30 9.98 -16.12
N LYS A 380 -3.33 9.08 -15.13
CA LYS A 380 -3.63 9.47 -13.74
C LYS A 380 -2.53 10.33 -13.11
N LEU A 381 -1.26 10.01 -13.37
CA LEU A 381 -0.15 10.87 -12.95
C LEU A 381 -0.29 12.27 -13.56
N TRP A 382 -0.59 12.36 -14.86
CA TRP A 382 -0.73 13.63 -15.55
C TRP A 382 -1.89 14.47 -14.98
N GLU A 383 -3.01 13.84 -14.61
CA GLU A 383 -4.10 14.51 -13.89
C GLU A 383 -3.67 15.04 -12.51
N GLU A 384 -2.76 14.35 -11.79
CA GLU A 384 -2.20 14.82 -10.52
C GLU A 384 -1.13 15.91 -10.69
N ARG A 385 -0.36 15.79 -11.77
CA ARG A 385 0.86 16.57 -12.06
C ARG A 385 0.91 16.79 -13.57
N PRO A 386 0.37 17.93 -14.06
CA PRO A 386 0.41 18.24 -15.49
C PRO A 386 1.83 18.27 -16.07
N GLN A 387 2.85 18.54 -15.24
CA GLN A 387 4.27 18.52 -15.61
C GLN A 387 5.04 17.53 -14.72
N PRO A 388 4.94 16.22 -14.97
CA PRO A 388 5.60 15.22 -14.13
C PRO A 388 7.11 15.21 -14.38
N THR A 389 7.88 15.12 -13.31
CA THR A 389 9.32 14.83 -13.38
C THR A 389 9.57 13.36 -13.72
N TRP A 390 10.80 13.04 -14.14
CA TRP A 390 11.19 11.66 -14.44
C TRP A 390 11.03 10.73 -13.22
N ALA A 391 11.33 11.22 -12.01
CA ALA A 391 11.18 10.44 -10.78
C ALA A 391 9.71 10.12 -10.47
N GLU A 392 8.81 11.08 -10.70
CA GLU A 392 7.36 10.88 -10.51
C GLU A 392 6.78 9.96 -11.58
N ALA A 393 7.25 10.09 -12.83
CA ALA A 393 6.92 9.17 -13.91
C ALA A 393 7.33 7.73 -13.57
N ALA A 394 8.55 7.55 -13.05
CA ALA A 394 9.04 6.25 -12.60
C ALA A 394 8.21 5.68 -11.44
N GLU A 395 7.86 6.51 -10.44
CA GLU A 395 7.02 6.10 -9.31
C GLU A 395 5.62 5.66 -9.77
N ALA A 396 4.99 6.41 -10.67
CA ALA A 396 3.66 6.13 -11.20
C ALA A 396 3.55 4.75 -11.88
N ILE A 397 4.61 4.35 -12.60
CA ILE A 397 4.62 3.08 -13.33
C ILE A 397 5.31 1.95 -12.58
N THR A 398 5.63 2.11 -11.29
CA THR A 398 6.21 1.01 -10.47
C THR A 398 5.35 -0.25 -10.44
N GLY A 399 4.04 -0.10 -10.65
CA GLY A 399 3.09 -1.21 -10.76
C GLY A 399 2.96 -1.80 -12.17
N ASN A 400 3.68 -1.28 -13.17
CA ASN A 400 3.59 -1.68 -14.56
C ASN A 400 4.91 -2.27 -15.05
N LEU A 401 4.93 -3.59 -15.30
CA LEU A 401 6.13 -4.31 -15.73
C LEU A 401 6.12 -4.52 -17.24
N CYS A 402 7.13 -3.98 -17.91
CA CYS A 402 7.41 -4.23 -19.32
C CYS A 402 8.48 -5.33 -19.47
N ARG A 403 8.09 -6.48 -20.05
CA ARG A 403 9.02 -7.58 -20.37
C ARG A 403 10.08 -7.18 -21.40
N CYS A 404 9.77 -6.23 -22.29
CA CYS A 404 10.70 -5.72 -23.31
C CYS A 404 11.69 -4.65 -22.79
N THR A 405 11.59 -4.29 -21.50
CA THR A 405 12.52 -3.42 -20.75
C THR A 405 12.79 -2.02 -21.33
N GLY A 406 12.00 -1.51 -22.28
CA GLY A 406 12.20 -0.20 -22.92
C GLY A 406 11.66 0.98 -22.11
N TYR A 407 11.94 1.03 -20.81
CA TYR A 407 11.37 2.03 -19.90
C TYR A 407 11.78 3.47 -20.21
N VAL A 408 12.95 3.71 -20.82
CA VAL A 408 13.42 5.08 -21.10
C VAL A 408 12.43 5.83 -21.99
N LYS A 409 12.04 5.25 -23.14
CA LYS A 409 11.06 5.88 -24.04
C LYS A 409 9.68 6.03 -23.43
N ILE A 410 9.28 5.09 -22.56
CA ILE A 410 8.04 5.16 -21.80
C ILE A 410 8.09 6.37 -20.85
N LEU A 411 9.17 6.53 -20.09
CA LEU A 411 9.33 7.63 -19.15
C LEU A 411 9.46 8.98 -19.86
N ASP A 412 10.21 9.03 -20.96
CA ASP A 412 10.33 10.22 -21.81
C ASP A 412 8.94 10.66 -22.34
N ALA A 413 8.10 9.72 -22.77
CA ALA A 413 6.73 10.03 -23.23
C ALA A 413 5.85 10.60 -22.11
N ILE A 414 5.95 10.04 -20.90
CA ILE A 414 5.18 10.51 -19.73
C ILE A 414 5.57 11.95 -19.39
N VAL A 415 6.88 12.23 -19.33
CA VAL A 415 7.40 13.58 -19.03
C VAL A 415 7.04 14.56 -20.13
N ALA A 416 7.19 14.17 -21.40
CA ALA A 416 6.89 15.02 -22.56
C ALA A 416 5.42 15.45 -22.64
N THR A 417 4.49 14.65 -22.09
CA THR A 417 3.06 15.00 -22.05
C THR A 417 2.82 16.34 -21.35
N GLY A 418 3.67 16.72 -20.39
CA GLY A 418 3.57 18.01 -19.71
C GLY A 418 4.21 19.19 -20.44
N SER A 419 5.11 18.94 -21.39
CA SER A 419 5.80 19.98 -22.15
C SER A 419 5.01 20.47 -23.36
N ASP A 420 4.14 19.64 -23.93
CA ASP A 420 3.35 19.97 -25.14
C ASP A 420 2.14 20.89 -24.87
N GLN A 421 1.98 21.40 -23.64
CA GLN A 421 0.94 22.38 -23.29
C GLN A 421 1.39 23.85 -23.36
N GLN A 422 2.63 24.11 -23.79
CA GLN A 422 3.12 25.44 -24.19
C GLN A 422 2.96 25.63 -25.69
#